data_AF-A0A7J6EM40-F1
#
_entry.id   AF-A0A7J6EM40-F1
#
_cell.length_a   1.000
_cell.length_b   1.000
_cell.length_c   1.000
_cell.angle_alpha   90.00
_cell.angle_beta   90.00
_cell.angle_gamma   90.00
#
_symmetry.space_group_name_H-M   'P 1'
#
loop_
_entity.id
_entity.type
_entity.pdbx_description
1 polymer ?
#
loop_
_entity_poly.entity_id
_entity_poly.type
_entity_poly.pdbx_seq_one_letter_code
_entity_poly.pdbx_strand_id
1 'polypeptide(L)'
;MSKLHLTLFLFITTILTHHCVKDASAACHVDDESALLSFKSGITADPSGILSSWKKGTDCCSWPGINCRINNRVTELSLVGQPDQPKSFLSGTISPSLAKLRFLSGLYLQDLRNLTGPFPGLLFQLPNIDFVYIENNRLSGRIPENIGDLARLGALSLYGNRFTGTIPSSISKLTQLTQLKLGGNLFTGSFPTVIQNLKNLTLLYLDRNQFSGPLPEIFGSFSELRFLNLSHNKFSGKIPNSISTLYPKLTFLELNHNLFTGKIPDFLGKFKALDTLSLSHNKLSGTVPKTFVNLTKIFNLHLSHNNLTDPFPELKVKGIESLDLSYNNFHLKTIPKWVTTSPIIYSLKLAKCGIKMKLDDWKPSQTHFYDFIDLSENEISGSPIGLLNRTELLVGFWASGNKLKFDLEKLKIVKTLKYLDLSKNLVFGKVPKAVTGVGKLNLSHNHLCGAIPANKFPARPKFVSLHFSAAFALALALVAAFSAAFASSMAFEAATAANSASSLAFAAALAAALDFPLAFSAAITAASASSFAFSAASSAAIASFMAFTTSSALLASFSAALASFFAFATAAFAFSSFFLF
;
A
#
# COMPACT_ATOMS: atom_id res chain seq x y z
N MET A 1 8.24 -8.68 -95.12
CA MET A 1 8.70 -8.25 -93.79
C MET A 1 8.23 -6.81 -93.59
N SER A 2 7.46 -6.39 -92.59
CA SER A 2 6.70 -7.02 -91.52
C SER A 2 5.69 -5.96 -91.04
N LYS A 3 4.45 -6.40 -90.83
CA LYS A 3 3.50 -6.07 -89.73
C LYS A 3 3.99 -4.98 -88.77
N LEU A 4 3.19 -3.99 -88.37
CA LEU A 4 1.89 -4.20 -87.75
C LEU A 4 1.07 -2.90 -87.72
N HIS A 5 -0.20 -3.07 -88.04
CA HIS A 5 -1.29 -2.12 -88.09
C HIS A 5 -1.79 -1.71 -86.68
N LEU A 6 -2.29 -0.47 -86.61
CA LEU A 6 -3.64 -0.16 -86.15
C LEU A 6 -4.02 -0.64 -84.73
N THR A 7 -3.96 0.25 -83.76
CA THR A 7 -5.01 0.43 -82.73
C THR A 7 -4.72 1.70 -81.94
N LEU A 8 -5.79 2.38 -81.53
CA LEU A 8 -5.82 3.43 -80.50
C LEU A 8 -5.70 4.91 -80.95
N PHE A 9 -6.49 5.31 -81.94
CA PHE A 9 -6.89 6.72 -82.10
C PHE A 9 -8.41 6.90 -82.01
N LEU A 10 -9.02 6.27 -81.00
CA LEU A 10 -10.43 6.41 -80.70
C LEU A 10 -10.69 6.22 -79.20
N PHE A 11 -10.03 7.01 -78.33
CA PHE A 11 -10.31 7.05 -76.89
C PHE A 11 -9.79 8.34 -76.20
N ILE A 12 -9.99 9.52 -76.82
CA ILE A 12 -9.66 10.83 -76.18
C ILE A 12 -10.93 11.69 -75.95
N THR A 13 -12.13 11.10 -75.96
CA THR A 13 -13.37 11.79 -75.59
C THR A 13 -14.16 11.12 -74.46
N THR A 14 -13.53 10.21 -73.70
CA THR A 14 -14.16 9.52 -72.54
C THR A 14 -13.32 9.58 -71.26
N ILE A 15 -12.49 10.61 -71.08
CA ILE A 15 -11.76 10.88 -69.81
C ILE A 15 -12.03 12.30 -69.32
N LEU A 16 -13.30 12.73 -69.35
CA LEU A 16 -13.79 13.91 -68.61
C LEU A 16 -15.08 13.63 -67.83
N THR A 17 -15.35 12.35 -67.56
CA THR A 17 -16.25 11.91 -66.48
C THR A 17 -15.60 10.79 -65.68
N HIS A 18 -14.30 10.92 -65.38
CA HIS A 18 -13.78 10.32 -64.16
C HIS A 18 -14.33 11.11 -62.99
N HIS A 19 -15.54 10.72 -62.61
CA HIS A 19 -15.81 10.29 -61.25
C HIS A 19 -15.02 11.10 -60.24
N CYS A 20 -15.54 12.29 -59.95
CA CYS A 20 -15.53 12.77 -58.58
C CYS A 20 -16.34 11.76 -57.74
N VAL A 21 -15.77 10.57 -57.52
CA VAL A 21 -16.01 9.86 -56.28
C VAL A 21 -15.30 10.76 -55.29
N LYS A 22 -16.06 11.71 -54.73
CA LYS A 22 -15.84 12.05 -53.33
C LYS A 22 -15.70 10.71 -52.66
N ASP A 23 -14.50 10.40 -52.17
CA ASP A 23 -14.32 9.34 -51.19
C ASP A 23 -15.43 9.56 -50.19
N ALA A 24 -16.50 8.76 -50.29
CA ALA A 24 -17.53 8.74 -49.30
C ALA A 24 -16.83 8.06 -48.15
N SER A 25 -16.13 8.86 -47.33
CA SER A 25 -15.66 8.48 -46.00
C SER A 25 -16.76 7.62 -45.44
N ALA A 26 -16.45 6.33 -45.31
CA ALA A 26 -17.49 5.34 -45.18
C ALA A 26 -18.29 5.69 -43.93
N ALA A 27 -19.56 6.04 -44.11
CA ALA A 27 -20.35 6.58 -43.02
C ALA A 27 -20.37 5.58 -41.87
N CYS A 28 -20.23 6.07 -40.64
CA CYS A 28 -20.34 5.26 -39.44
C CYS A 28 -21.60 4.40 -39.51
N HIS A 29 -21.52 3.15 -39.06
CA HIS A 29 -22.73 2.34 -38.92
C HIS A 29 -23.70 3.03 -37.96
N VAL A 30 -24.98 3.14 -38.34
CA VAL A 30 -26.00 3.94 -37.62
C VAL A 30 -26.12 3.54 -36.15
N ASP A 31 -26.08 2.25 -35.85
CA ASP A 31 -26.10 1.77 -34.46
C ASP A 31 -24.90 2.25 -33.66
N ASP A 32 -23.71 2.23 -34.27
CA ASP A 32 -22.46 2.58 -33.61
C ASP A 32 -22.40 4.09 -33.35
N GLU A 33 -22.78 4.90 -34.35
CA GLU A 33 -22.93 6.35 -34.20
C GLU A 33 -23.92 6.67 -33.07
N SER A 34 -25.10 6.05 -33.09
CA SER A 34 -26.14 6.31 -32.10
C SER A 34 -25.69 5.93 -30.69
N ALA A 35 -24.93 4.84 -30.55
CA ALA A 35 -24.42 4.36 -29.26
C ALA A 35 -23.38 5.31 -28.68
N LEU A 36 -22.42 5.74 -29.52
CA LEU A 36 -21.33 6.63 -29.13
C LEU A 36 -21.83 8.04 -28.81
N LEU A 37 -22.76 8.57 -29.61
CA LEU A 37 -23.39 9.87 -29.32
C LEU A 37 -24.29 9.81 -28.07
N SER A 38 -24.97 8.69 -27.82
CA SER A 38 -25.70 8.46 -26.57
C SER A 38 -24.75 8.43 -25.37
N PHE A 39 -23.61 7.74 -25.48
CA PHE A 39 -22.55 7.80 -24.47
C PHE A 39 -22.08 9.22 -24.21
N LYS A 40 -21.75 9.98 -25.28
CA LYS A 40 -21.37 11.39 -25.17
C LYS A 40 -22.44 12.23 -24.48
N SER A 41 -23.72 12.01 -24.77
CA SER A 41 -24.81 12.76 -24.13
C SER A 41 -24.96 12.47 -22.63
N GLY A 42 -24.52 11.28 -22.17
CA GLY A 42 -24.47 10.91 -20.75
C GLY A 42 -23.27 11.50 -19.99
N ILE A 43 -22.30 12.09 -20.71
CA ILE A 43 -21.17 12.80 -20.12
C ILE A 43 -21.59 14.24 -19.81
N THR A 44 -21.59 14.57 -18.53
CA THR A 44 -22.04 15.87 -18.00
C THR A 44 -20.94 16.91 -17.95
N ALA A 45 -19.67 16.52 -17.98
CA ALA A 45 -18.54 17.44 -18.09
C ALA A 45 -17.35 16.83 -18.84
N ASP A 46 -16.81 17.60 -19.79
CA ASP A 46 -15.61 17.30 -20.59
C ASP A 46 -14.81 18.60 -20.83
N PRO A 47 -14.11 19.14 -19.81
CA PRO A 47 -13.47 20.45 -19.91
C PRO A 47 -12.24 20.48 -20.83
N SER A 48 -11.65 19.32 -21.14
CA SER A 48 -10.57 19.18 -22.11
C SER A 48 -11.07 18.94 -23.54
N GLY A 49 -12.37 18.69 -23.73
CA GLY A 49 -12.95 18.39 -25.04
C GLY A 49 -12.47 17.06 -25.65
N ILE A 50 -12.25 16.03 -24.82
CA ILE A 50 -11.88 14.67 -25.25
C ILE A 50 -12.85 14.15 -26.31
N LEU A 51 -14.14 14.42 -26.14
CA LEU A 51 -15.21 13.97 -27.04
C LEU A 51 -15.63 15.04 -28.05
N SER A 52 -14.92 16.17 -28.14
CA SER A 52 -15.38 17.36 -28.88
C SER A 52 -15.59 17.13 -30.39
N SER A 53 -14.80 16.23 -30.99
CA SER A 53 -14.89 15.83 -32.39
C SER A 53 -16.05 14.87 -32.71
N TRP A 54 -16.63 14.22 -31.70
CA TRP A 54 -17.70 13.25 -31.93
C TRP A 54 -18.99 13.96 -32.33
N LYS A 55 -19.32 13.94 -33.62
CA LYS A 55 -20.42 14.73 -34.21
C LYS A 55 -21.30 13.88 -35.11
N LYS A 56 -22.61 14.03 -34.97
CA LYS A 56 -23.59 13.35 -35.83
C LYS A 56 -23.34 13.64 -37.31
N GLY A 57 -23.49 12.63 -38.16
CA GLY A 57 -23.28 12.68 -39.60
C GLY A 57 -21.82 12.60 -40.03
N THR A 58 -20.88 12.30 -39.11
CA THR A 58 -19.46 12.10 -39.44
C THR A 58 -19.05 10.65 -39.22
N ASP A 59 -17.99 10.21 -39.90
CA ASP A 59 -17.46 8.87 -39.72
C ASP A 59 -16.86 8.70 -38.32
N CYS A 60 -17.50 7.88 -37.49
CA CYS A 60 -17.10 7.61 -36.12
C CYS A 60 -15.77 6.87 -36.02
N CYS A 61 -15.36 6.15 -37.07
CA CYS A 61 -14.07 5.49 -37.12
C CYS A 61 -12.90 6.48 -37.22
N SER A 62 -13.19 7.75 -37.54
CA SER A 62 -12.21 8.85 -37.49
C SER A 62 -12.16 9.54 -36.12
N TRP A 63 -13.06 9.21 -35.21
CA TRP A 63 -13.11 9.87 -33.91
C TRP A 63 -11.96 9.40 -33.02
N PRO A 64 -11.25 10.32 -32.32
CA PRO A 64 -10.25 9.96 -31.33
C PRO A 64 -10.82 8.98 -30.31
N GLY A 65 -10.08 7.88 -30.10
CA GLY A 65 -10.47 6.82 -29.20
C GLY A 65 -11.40 5.76 -29.79
N ILE A 66 -11.79 5.85 -31.07
CA ILE A 66 -12.59 4.83 -31.73
C ILE A 66 -11.73 4.08 -32.73
N ASN A 67 -11.66 2.75 -32.59
CA ASN A 67 -11.07 1.89 -33.62
C ASN A 67 -12.16 1.02 -34.24
N CYS A 68 -12.14 0.95 -35.56
CA CYS A 68 -13.03 0.09 -36.33
C CYS A 68 -12.23 -1.01 -37.05
N ARG A 69 -12.88 -2.15 -37.32
CA ARG A 69 -12.40 -3.17 -38.26
C ARG A 69 -13.39 -3.35 -39.41
N ILE A 70 -13.15 -4.38 -40.22
CA ILE A 70 -13.91 -4.82 -41.40
C ILE A 70 -15.39 -4.39 -41.32
N ASN A 71 -15.87 -3.70 -42.36
CA ASN A 71 -17.21 -3.12 -42.51
C ASN A 71 -17.50 -1.84 -41.68
N ASN A 72 -16.47 -1.12 -41.24
CA ASN A 72 -16.59 0.14 -40.47
C ASN A 72 -17.41 -0.03 -39.18
N ARG A 73 -17.24 -1.18 -38.53
CA ARG A 73 -17.86 -1.47 -37.24
C ARG A 73 -16.87 -1.19 -36.12
N VAL A 74 -17.34 -0.53 -35.07
CA VAL A 74 -16.51 -0.21 -33.90
C VAL A 74 -16.14 -1.49 -33.16
N THR A 75 -14.83 -1.71 -33.03
CA THR A 75 -14.26 -2.84 -32.30
C THR A 75 -13.60 -2.43 -30.99
N GLU A 76 -13.15 -1.17 -30.89
CA GLU A 76 -12.57 -0.67 -29.64
C GLU A 76 -13.02 0.76 -29.34
N LEU A 77 -13.31 1.01 -28.07
CA LEU A 77 -13.53 2.32 -27.49
C LEU A 77 -12.44 2.54 -26.44
N SER A 78 -11.54 3.49 -26.70
CA SER A 78 -10.39 3.82 -25.87
C SER A 78 -10.34 5.31 -25.54
N LEU A 79 -10.70 5.65 -24.30
CA LEU A 79 -10.65 7.00 -23.77
C LEU A 79 -9.71 7.00 -22.57
N VAL A 80 -8.67 7.83 -22.65
CA VAL A 80 -7.62 7.92 -21.63
C VAL A 80 -7.46 9.37 -21.18
N GLY A 81 -7.62 9.61 -19.88
CA GLY A 81 -7.31 10.90 -19.28
C GLY A 81 -5.80 11.07 -19.09
N GLN A 82 -5.31 12.31 -19.20
CA GLN A 82 -3.91 12.64 -19.01
C GLN A 82 -3.64 12.90 -17.51
N PRO A 83 -2.78 12.11 -16.84
CA PRO A 83 -2.47 12.29 -15.42
C PRO A 83 -1.90 13.68 -15.10
N ASP A 84 -1.06 14.21 -15.99
CA ASP A 84 -0.38 15.50 -15.82
C ASP A 84 -1.28 16.72 -16.11
N GLN A 85 -2.49 16.51 -16.63
CA GLN A 85 -3.42 17.60 -16.97
C GLN A 85 -4.66 17.54 -16.07
N PRO A 86 -4.82 18.48 -15.11
CA PRO A 86 -5.94 18.46 -14.16
C PRO A 86 -7.34 18.51 -14.80
N LYS A 87 -7.46 19.12 -15.99
CA LYS A 87 -8.72 19.24 -16.73
C LYS A 87 -9.02 18.05 -17.65
N SER A 88 -8.12 17.07 -17.75
CA SER A 88 -8.33 15.89 -18.59
C SER A 88 -9.18 14.85 -17.86
N PHE A 89 -10.49 15.09 -17.76
CA PHE A 89 -11.43 14.19 -17.11
C PHE A 89 -12.78 14.17 -17.82
N LEU A 90 -13.53 13.07 -17.65
CA LEU A 90 -14.93 12.96 -18.06
C LEU A 90 -15.80 12.71 -16.83
N SER A 91 -16.86 13.50 -16.66
CA SER A 91 -17.86 13.29 -15.60
C SER A 91 -19.16 12.78 -16.20
N GLY A 92 -19.83 11.85 -15.52
CA GLY A 92 -21.07 11.23 -16.01
C GLY A 92 -21.13 9.75 -15.67
N THR A 93 -21.89 8.99 -16.46
CA THR A 93 -22.02 7.53 -16.32
C THR A 93 -21.72 6.82 -17.65
N ILE A 94 -21.41 5.53 -17.57
CA ILE A 94 -21.24 4.71 -18.77
C ILE A 94 -22.63 4.37 -19.31
N SER A 95 -22.99 4.96 -20.46
CA SER A 95 -24.31 4.78 -21.07
C SER A 95 -24.57 3.31 -21.45
N PRO A 96 -25.70 2.71 -21.04
CA PRO A 96 -26.10 1.37 -21.48
C PRO A 96 -26.26 1.22 -23.00
N SER A 97 -26.42 2.33 -23.73
CA SER A 97 -26.55 2.33 -25.19
C SER A 97 -25.31 1.79 -25.90
N LEU A 98 -24.15 1.74 -25.24
CA LEU A 98 -22.95 1.10 -25.79
C LEU A 98 -23.15 -0.39 -26.09
N ALA A 99 -24.17 -1.05 -25.53
CA ALA A 99 -24.55 -2.42 -25.89
C ALA A 99 -24.89 -2.60 -27.40
N LYS A 100 -25.20 -1.51 -28.12
CA LYS A 100 -25.42 -1.53 -29.58
C LYS A 100 -24.13 -1.75 -30.38
N LEU A 101 -22.96 -1.54 -29.78
CA LEU A 101 -21.65 -1.80 -30.41
C LEU A 101 -21.37 -3.31 -30.47
N ARG A 102 -22.09 -4.04 -31.33
CA ARG A 102 -22.08 -5.52 -31.37
C ARG A 102 -20.71 -6.13 -31.70
N PHE A 103 -19.79 -5.35 -32.26
CA PHE A 103 -18.44 -5.78 -32.61
C PHE A 103 -17.38 -5.34 -31.59
N LEU A 104 -17.77 -4.67 -30.51
CA LEU A 104 -16.86 -4.19 -29.49
C LEU A 104 -16.14 -5.37 -28.81
N SER A 105 -14.84 -5.43 -28.98
CA SER A 105 -13.94 -6.39 -28.34
C SER A 105 -13.09 -5.76 -27.24
N GLY A 106 -12.87 -4.45 -27.29
CA GLY A 106 -12.09 -3.70 -26.30
C GLY A 106 -12.82 -2.47 -25.77
N LEU A 107 -12.97 -2.37 -24.45
CA LEU A 107 -13.45 -1.16 -23.76
C LEU A 107 -12.36 -0.67 -22.80
N TYR A 108 -11.78 0.50 -23.09
CA TYR A 108 -10.73 1.13 -22.30
C TYR A 108 -11.18 2.52 -21.87
N LEU A 109 -11.48 2.70 -20.59
CA LEU A 109 -11.89 3.95 -19.96
C LEU A 109 -10.95 4.21 -18.77
N GLN A 110 -9.79 4.82 -19.04
CA GLN A 110 -8.68 4.88 -18.09
C GLN A 110 -8.38 6.33 -17.68
N ASP A 111 -8.12 6.57 -16.40
CA ASP A 111 -7.68 7.87 -15.88
C ASP A 111 -8.64 9.04 -16.16
N LEU A 112 -9.92 8.75 -16.43
CA LEU A 112 -10.97 9.75 -16.69
C LEU A 112 -11.51 10.39 -15.41
N ARG A 113 -11.07 9.92 -14.24
CA ARG A 113 -11.22 10.47 -12.86
C ARG A 113 -12.64 10.56 -12.29
N ASN A 114 -13.65 10.82 -13.12
CA ASN A 114 -14.98 11.24 -12.68
C ASN A 114 -16.13 10.44 -13.29
N LEU A 115 -15.87 9.35 -14.03
CA LEU A 115 -16.95 8.44 -14.40
C LEU A 115 -17.50 7.75 -13.16
N THR A 116 -18.82 7.70 -13.04
CA THR A 116 -19.57 7.16 -11.89
C THR A 116 -20.55 6.08 -12.36
N GLY A 117 -21.26 5.48 -11.40
CA GLY A 117 -22.26 4.45 -11.63
C GLY A 117 -21.81 3.07 -11.14
N PRO A 118 -22.66 2.05 -11.28
CA PRO A 118 -22.33 0.68 -10.94
C PRO A 118 -21.43 0.03 -11.99
N PHE A 119 -21.10 -1.25 -11.78
CA PHE A 119 -20.53 -2.10 -12.83
C PHE A 119 -21.40 -2.02 -14.10
N PRO A 120 -20.82 -1.81 -15.30
CA PRO A 120 -21.61 -1.59 -16.51
C PRO A 120 -22.24 -2.89 -17.00
N GLY A 121 -23.52 -3.11 -16.66
CA GLY A 121 -24.29 -4.28 -17.09
C GLY A 121 -24.43 -4.46 -18.60
N LEU A 122 -24.15 -3.41 -19.40
CA LEU A 122 -24.08 -3.49 -20.86
C LEU A 122 -23.08 -4.54 -21.35
N LEU A 123 -22.04 -4.83 -20.58
CA LEU A 123 -21.00 -5.81 -20.95
C LEU A 123 -21.59 -7.20 -21.21
N PHE A 124 -22.65 -7.57 -20.50
CA PHE A 124 -23.34 -8.86 -20.68
C PHE A 124 -24.09 -8.96 -22.01
N GLN A 125 -24.25 -7.85 -22.75
CA GLN A 125 -24.93 -7.80 -24.03
C GLN A 125 -23.95 -7.72 -25.22
N LEU A 126 -22.64 -7.66 -24.95
CA LEU A 126 -21.58 -7.56 -25.95
C LEU A 126 -21.02 -8.96 -26.27
N PRO A 127 -21.28 -9.51 -27.47
CA PRO A 127 -20.95 -10.90 -27.79
C PRO A 127 -19.45 -11.16 -28.01
N ASN A 128 -18.67 -10.11 -28.23
CA ASN A 128 -17.27 -10.18 -28.62
C ASN A 128 -16.31 -9.53 -27.62
N ILE A 129 -16.79 -9.15 -26.43
CA ILE A 129 -15.95 -8.45 -25.45
C ILE A 129 -14.85 -9.34 -24.90
N ASP A 130 -13.61 -8.96 -25.16
CA ASP A 130 -12.42 -9.72 -24.77
C ASP A 130 -11.57 -8.94 -23.74
N PHE A 131 -11.57 -7.60 -23.83
CA PHE A 131 -10.75 -6.72 -23.00
C PHE A 131 -11.59 -5.61 -22.38
N VAL A 132 -11.62 -5.56 -21.05
CA VAL A 132 -12.30 -4.49 -20.29
C VAL A 132 -11.32 -3.86 -19.32
N TYR A 133 -10.99 -2.60 -19.55
CA TYR A 133 -10.15 -1.77 -18.70
C TYR A 133 -10.90 -0.50 -18.31
N ILE A 134 -11.48 -0.48 -17.12
CA ILE A 134 -12.15 0.71 -16.57
C ILE A 134 -11.36 1.12 -15.33
N GLU A 135 -10.30 1.89 -15.53
CA GLU A 135 -9.31 2.19 -14.49
C GLU A 135 -9.38 3.64 -14.00
N ASN A 136 -9.06 3.88 -12.74
CA ASN A 136 -8.87 5.20 -12.14
C ASN A 136 -10.08 6.15 -12.35
N ASN A 137 -11.25 5.66 -11.93
CA ASN A 137 -12.54 6.32 -12.01
C ASN A 137 -13.28 6.25 -10.65
N ARG A 138 -14.58 6.53 -10.63
CA ARG A 138 -15.43 6.52 -9.42
C ARG A 138 -16.60 5.55 -9.54
N LEU A 139 -16.47 4.48 -10.34
CA LEU A 139 -17.48 3.43 -10.36
C LEU A 139 -17.55 2.76 -8.99
N SER A 140 -18.74 2.32 -8.60
CA SER A 140 -19.02 1.84 -7.24
C SER A 140 -20.02 0.69 -7.23
N GLY A 141 -20.44 0.24 -6.04
CA GLY A 141 -21.30 -0.94 -5.90
C GLY A 141 -20.50 -2.24 -5.92
N ARG A 142 -21.18 -3.37 -6.16
CA ARG A 142 -20.56 -4.70 -6.19
C ARG A 142 -20.29 -5.14 -7.63
N ILE A 143 -19.33 -6.06 -7.81
CA ILE A 143 -19.25 -6.84 -9.05
C ILE A 143 -20.48 -7.79 -9.09
N PRO A 144 -21.24 -7.85 -10.19
CA PRO A 144 -22.41 -8.73 -10.30
C PRO A 144 -22.07 -10.22 -10.19
N GLU A 145 -22.96 -11.02 -9.58
CA GLU A 145 -22.79 -12.48 -9.46
C GLU A 145 -22.76 -13.22 -10.80
N ASN A 146 -23.27 -12.61 -11.87
CA ASN A 146 -23.23 -13.18 -13.21
C ASN A 146 -21.99 -12.74 -14.01
N ILE A 147 -20.95 -12.19 -13.38
CA ILE A 147 -19.69 -11.81 -14.06
C ILE A 147 -19.09 -12.96 -14.88
N GLY A 148 -19.28 -14.20 -14.42
CA GLY A 148 -18.86 -15.41 -15.12
C GLY A 148 -19.49 -15.66 -16.49
N ASP A 149 -20.56 -14.94 -16.87
CA ASP A 149 -21.19 -15.02 -18.20
C ASP A 149 -20.31 -14.40 -19.30
N LEU A 150 -19.34 -13.55 -18.91
CA LEU A 150 -18.37 -12.95 -19.82
C LEU A 150 -17.22 -13.92 -20.17
N ALA A 151 -17.54 -15.19 -20.44
CA ALA A 151 -16.60 -16.31 -20.51
C ALA A 151 -15.44 -16.16 -21.52
N ARG A 152 -15.56 -15.21 -22.46
CA ARG A 152 -14.52 -14.88 -23.45
C ARG A 152 -13.45 -13.91 -22.94
N LEU A 153 -13.68 -13.23 -21.82
CA LEU A 153 -12.76 -12.20 -21.33
C LEU A 153 -11.35 -12.74 -21.17
N GLY A 154 -10.42 -12.10 -21.89
CA GLY A 154 -8.98 -12.30 -21.77
C GLY A 154 -8.35 -11.35 -20.75
N ALA A 155 -8.94 -10.17 -20.51
CA ALA A 155 -8.50 -9.25 -19.46
C ALA A 155 -9.66 -8.49 -18.81
N LEU A 156 -9.62 -8.40 -17.49
CA LEU A 156 -10.52 -7.56 -16.70
C LEU A 156 -9.70 -6.68 -15.75
N SER A 157 -9.82 -5.37 -15.94
CA SER A 157 -9.30 -4.37 -15.02
C SER A 157 -10.39 -3.40 -14.59
N LEU A 158 -10.55 -3.30 -13.27
CA LEU A 158 -11.39 -2.34 -12.58
C LEU A 158 -10.56 -1.50 -11.59
N TYR A 159 -9.24 -1.42 -11.83
CA TYR A 159 -8.26 -0.82 -10.92
C TYR A 159 -8.63 0.62 -10.55
N GLY A 160 -8.43 1.03 -9.29
CA GLY A 160 -8.59 2.44 -8.91
C GLY A 160 -10.04 2.94 -9.01
N ASN A 161 -11.01 2.18 -8.51
CA ASN A 161 -12.42 2.57 -8.43
C ASN A 161 -12.91 2.49 -6.98
N ARG A 162 -14.23 2.42 -6.77
CA ARG A 162 -14.88 2.33 -5.46
C ARG A 162 -15.76 1.08 -5.36
N PHE A 163 -15.40 -0.01 -6.03
CA PHE A 163 -16.12 -1.27 -5.94
C PHE A 163 -15.99 -1.86 -4.52
N THR A 164 -17.07 -2.48 -4.04
CA THR A 164 -17.26 -2.95 -2.66
C THR A 164 -17.70 -4.42 -2.64
N GLY A 165 -17.76 -5.02 -1.46
CA GLY A 165 -18.20 -6.40 -1.27
C GLY A 165 -17.09 -7.41 -1.55
N THR A 166 -17.46 -8.68 -1.69
CA THR A 166 -16.54 -9.77 -2.03
C THR A 166 -16.40 -9.92 -3.54
N ILE A 167 -15.32 -10.56 -3.99
CA ILE A 167 -15.21 -10.99 -5.39
C ILE A 167 -16.20 -12.15 -5.60
N PRO A 168 -17.15 -12.05 -6.56
CA PRO A 168 -18.14 -13.10 -6.81
C PRO A 168 -17.50 -14.43 -7.20
N SER A 169 -18.11 -15.53 -6.77
CA SER A 169 -17.53 -16.86 -7.02
C SER A 169 -17.50 -17.22 -8.51
N SER A 170 -18.47 -16.71 -9.28
CA SER A 170 -18.60 -16.93 -10.71
C SER A 170 -17.43 -16.39 -11.54
N ILE A 171 -16.57 -15.53 -10.97
CA ILE A 171 -15.33 -15.09 -11.62
C ILE A 171 -14.47 -16.28 -12.05
N SER A 172 -14.58 -17.42 -11.36
CA SER A 172 -13.86 -18.65 -11.68
C SER A 172 -14.23 -19.26 -13.04
N LYS A 173 -15.35 -18.82 -13.65
CA LYS A 173 -15.79 -19.26 -14.99
C LYS A 173 -15.02 -18.55 -16.12
N LEU A 174 -14.33 -17.45 -15.81
CA LEU A 174 -13.59 -16.65 -16.78
C LEU A 174 -12.23 -17.26 -17.12
N THR A 175 -12.22 -18.53 -17.54
CA THR A 175 -11.01 -19.36 -17.66
C THR A 175 -10.01 -18.88 -18.72
N GLN A 176 -10.42 -17.97 -19.60
CA GLN A 176 -9.54 -17.31 -20.58
C GLN A 176 -8.78 -16.11 -20.02
N LEU A 177 -9.07 -15.67 -18.78
CA LEU A 177 -8.41 -14.52 -18.18
C LEU A 177 -6.90 -14.73 -18.05
N THR A 178 -6.18 -13.77 -18.62
CA THR A 178 -4.73 -13.62 -18.50
C THR A 178 -4.36 -12.50 -17.54
N GLN A 179 -5.25 -11.52 -17.35
CA GLN A 179 -5.03 -10.38 -16.46
C GLN A 179 -6.27 -10.10 -15.63
N LEU A 180 -6.09 -10.07 -14.30
CA LEU A 180 -7.12 -9.65 -13.36
C LEU A 180 -6.57 -8.55 -12.46
N LYS A 181 -7.06 -7.32 -12.65
CA LYS A 181 -6.66 -6.13 -11.88
C LYS A 181 -7.87 -5.55 -11.15
N LEU A 182 -7.94 -5.81 -9.86
CA LEU A 182 -9.00 -5.30 -8.98
C LEU A 182 -8.45 -4.40 -7.86
N GLY A 183 -7.17 -4.04 -7.95
CA GLY A 183 -6.50 -3.21 -6.96
C GLY A 183 -7.07 -1.79 -6.84
N GLY A 184 -6.78 -1.10 -5.74
CA GLY A 184 -7.24 0.27 -5.51
C GLY A 184 -8.77 0.40 -5.44
N ASN A 185 -9.43 -0.52 -4.73
CA ASN A 185 -10.88 -0.55 -4.55
C ASN A 185 -11.22 -0.71 -3.05
N LEU A 186 -12.47 -0.99 -2.74
CA LEU A 186 -12.98 -1.21 -1.39
C LEU A 186 -13.47 -2.66 -1.20
N PHE A 187 -12.87 -3.62 -1.92
CA PHE A 187 -13.24 -5.03 -1.77
C PHE A 187 -12.88 -5.56 -0.38
N THR A 188 -13.74 -6.42 0.16
CA THR A 188 -13.67 -7.01 1.49
C THR A 188 -13.69 -8.54 1.42
N GLY A 189 -13.55 -9.21 2.57
CA GLY A 189 -13.60 -10.67 2.68
C GLY A 189 -12.21 -11.30 2.60
N SER A 190 -12.16 -12.62 2.42
CA SER A 190 -10.91 -13.37 2.26
C SER A 190 -10.44 -13.43 0.81
N PHE A 191 -9.22 -13.92 0.60
CA PHE A 191 -8.76 -14.26 -0.74
C PHE A 191 -9.72 -15.28 -1.38
N PRO A 192 -10.23 -15.05 -2.61
CA PRO A 192 -11.23 -15.92 -3.22
C PRO A 192 -10.59 -17.21 -3.73
N THR A 193 -10.73 -18.32 -3.01
CA THR A 193 -10.10 -19.61 -3.36
C THR A 193 -10.52 -20.14 -4.74
N VAL A 194 -11.73 -19.80 -5.18
CA VAL A 194 -12.28 -20.21 -6.48
C VAL A 194 -11.48 -19.72 -7.68
N ILE A 195 -10.65 -18.67 -7.52
CA ILE A 195 -9.85 -18.16 -8.64
C ILE A 195 -8.75 -19.14 -9.06
N GLN A 196 -8.49 -20.22 -8.31
CA GLN A 196 -7.58 -21.30 -8.71
C GLN A 196 -7.92 -21.90 -10.10
N ASN A 197 -9.17 -21.74 -10.57
CA ASN A 197 -9.59 -22.20 -11.90
C ASN A 197 -9.04 -21.32 -13.05
N LEU A 198 -8.54 -20.11 -12.74
CA LEU A 198 -8.02 -19.14 -13.72
C LEU A 198 -6.55 -19.42 -14.04
N LYS A 199 -6.29 -20.58 -14.66
CA LYS A 199 -4.94 -21.11 -14.87
C LYS A 199 -4.07 -20.30 -15.83
N ASN A 200 -4.70 -19.51 -16.71
CA ASN A 200 -4.02 -18.68 -17.70
C ASN A 200 -3.56 -17.32 -17.15
N LEU A 201 -3.79 -17.02 -15.87
CA LEU A 201 -3.40 -15.76 -15.27
C LEU A 201 -1.89 -15.55 -15.34
N THR A 202 -1.52 -14.44 -15.96
CA THR A 202 -0.15 -13.90 -16.00
C THR A 202 0.02 -12.74 -15.03
N LEU A 203 -1.06 -12.02 -14.71
CA LEU A 203 -1.09 -10.86 -13.84
C LEU A 203 -2.30 -10.94 -12.90
N LEU A 204 -2.05 -10.89 -11.58
CA LEU A 204 -3.08 -10.83 -10.55
C LEU A 204 -2.77 -9.69 -9.56
N TYR A 205 -3.53 -8.60 -9.66
CA TYR A 205 -3.42 -7.44 -8.78
C TYR A 205 -4.69 -7.26 -7.96
N LEU A 206 -4.57 -7.46 -6.65
CA LEU A 206 -5.62 -7.25 -5.64
C LEU A 206 -5.19 -6.21 -4.59
N ASP A 207 -4.13 -5.44 -4.87
CA ASP A 207 -3.52 -4.49 -3.95
C ASP A 207 -4.46 -3.37 -3.53
N ARG A 208 -4.18 -2.68 -2.42
CA ARG A 208 -4.93 -1.49 -1.98
C ARG A 208 -6.44 -1.76 -1.89
N ASN A 209 -6.80 -2.81 -1.16
CA ASN A 209 -8.17 -3.20 -0.85
C ASN A 209 -8.31 -3.45 0.67
N GLN A 210 -9.39 -4.08 1.08
CA GLN A 210 -9.65 -4.44 2.48
C GLN A 210 -9.76 -5.97 2.67
N PHE A 211 -9.10 -6.76 1.81
CA PHE A 211 -9.06 -8.21 1.97
C PHE A 211 -8.36 -8.60 3.28
N SER A 212 -8.80 -9.68 3.90
CA SER A 212 -8.36 -10.08 5.23
C SER A 212 -8.24 -11.61 5.36
N GLY A 213 -7.67 -12.08 6.47
CA GLY A 213 -7.47 -13.50 6.73
C GLY A 213 -6.25 -14.08 6.03
N PRO A 214 -6.00 -15.40 6.18
CA PRO A 214 -4.83 -16.05 5.61
C PRO A 214 -4.92 -16.22 4.10
N LEU A 215 -3.76 -16.25 3.45
CA LEU A 215 -3.70 -16.67 2.06
C LEU A 215 -3.85 -18.21 1.95
N PRO A 216 -4.67 -18.70 1.01
CA PRO A 216 -4.90 -20.13 0.78
C PRO A 216 -3.74 -20.83 0.05
N GLU A 217 -3.68 -22.16 0.14
CA GLU A 217 -2.64 -22.99 -0.49
C GLU A 217 -2.95 -23.38 -1.96
N ILE A 218 -3.33 -22.39 -2.79
CA ILE A 218 -3.81 -22.62 -4.16
C ILE A 218 -2.91 -22.04 -5.25
N PHE A 219 -1.82 -21.36 -4.88
CA PHE A 219 -0.96 -20.68 -5.85
C PHE A 219 -0.28 -21.64 -6.84
N GLY A 220 -0.28 -22.94 -6.52
CA GLY A 220 0.06 -24.05 -7.40
C GLY A 220 -0.65 -24.03 -8.76
N SER A 221 -1.85 -23.46 -8.84
CA SER A 221 -2.67 -23.47 -10.05
C SER A 221 -2.30 -22.39 -11.08
N PHE A 222 -1.53 -21.37 -10.71
CA PHE A 222 -1.20 -20.24 -11.60
C PHE A 222 0.16 -20.41 -12.29
N SER A 223 0.30 -21.47 -13.10
CA SER A 223 1.59 -21.82 -13.73
C SER A 223 2.12 -20.75 -14.70
N GLU A 224 1.27 -19.83 -15.16
CA GLU A 224 1.63 -18.73 -16.06
C GLU A 224 1.93 -17.40 -15.35
N LEU A 225 1.80 -17.35 -14.01
CA LEU A 225 1.84 -16.09 -13.27
C LEU A 225 3.23 -15.47 -13.30
N ARG A 226 3.28 -14.18 -13.67
CA ARG A 226 4.48 -13.34 -13.75
C ARG A 226 4.45 -12.22 -12.72
N PHE A 227 3.27 -11.66 -12.49
CA PHE A 227 3.06 -10.52 -11.60
C PHE A 227 1.98 -10.82 -10.56
N LEU A 228 2.37 -10.79 -9.29
CA LEU A 228 1.47 -10.94 -8.15
C LEU A 228 1.60 -9.74 -7.22
N ASN A 229 0.53 -8.94 -7.11
CA ASN A 229 0.47 -7.83 -6.17
C ASN A 229 -0.73 -7.98 -5.23
N LEU A 230 -0.45 -8.22 -3.96
CA LEU A 230 -1.43 -8.35 -2.87
C LEU A 230 -1.17 -7.29 -1.78
N SER A 231 -0.36 -6.29 -2.08
CA SER A 231 0.08 -5.28 -1.11
C SER A 231 -1.07 -4.41 -0.60
N HIS A 232 -0.86 -3.71 0.52
CA HIS A 232 -1.84 -2.77 1.08
C HIS A 232 -3.23 -3.41 1.30
N ASN A 233 -3.25 -4.51 2.05
CA ASN A 233 -4.45 -5.22 2.47
C ASN A 233 -4.34 -5.56 3.97
N LYS A 234 -5.21 -6.43 4.47
CA LYS A 234 -5.21 -6.95 5.84
C LYS A 234 -4.96 -8.46 5.87
N PHE A 235 -4.25 -9.02 4.86
CA PHE A 235 -3.92 -10.44 4.83
C PHE A 235 -3.03 -10.80 6.01
N SER A 236 -3.29 -11.94 6.65
CA SER A 236 -2.65 -12.36 7.90
C SER A 236 -2.06 -13.77 7.79
N GLY A 237 -1.43 -14.27 8.87
CA GLY A 237 -0.86 -15.61 8.90
C GLY A 237 0.45 -15.70 8.13
N LYS A 238 0.88 -16.92 7.79
CA LYS A 238 2.16 -17.15 7.10
C LYS A 238 2.01 -16.97 5.59
N ILE A 239 3.12 -16.66 4.92
CA ILE A 239 3.20 -16.73 3.45
C ILE A 239 3.05 -18.21 3.04
N PRO A 240 2.08 -18.57 2.16
CA PRO A 240 1.75 -19.96 1.84
C PRO A 240 2.85 -20.65 1.02
N ASN A 241 3.03 -21.94 1.27
CA ASN A 241 4.08 -22.74 0.61
C ASN A 241 3.82 -22.96 -0.88
N SER A 242 2.56 -22.98 -1.30
CA SER A 242 2.15 -23.09 -2.70
C SER A 242 2.66 -21.95 -3.57
N ILE A 243 3.04 -20.78 -3.03
CA ILE A 243 3.73 -19.74 -3.82
C ILE A 243 5.02 -20.30 -4.42
N SER A 244 5.68 -21.26 -3.75
CA SER A 244 6.93 -21.85 -4.23
C SER A 244 6.84 -22.45 -5.64
N THR A 245 5.66 -22.81 -6.14
CA THR A 245 5.46 -23.35 -7.50
C THR A 245 5.59 -22.28 -8.59
N LEU A 246 5.49 -21.01 -8.24
CA LEU A 246 5.54 -19.87 -9.16
C LEU A 246 6.97 -19.50 -9.58
N TYR A 247 7.98 -20.14 -8.97
CA TYR A 247 9.40 -19.88 -9.21
C TYR A 247 9.86 -19.87 -10.69
N PRO A 248 9.26 -20.60 -11.64
CA PRO A 248 9.76 -20.62 -13.01
C PRO A 248 9.50 -19.32 -13.78
N LYS A 249 8.42 -18.58 -13.45
CA LYS A 249 7.93 -17.44 -14.26
C LYS A 249 7.73 -16.15 -13.48
N LEU A 250 7.53 -16.21 -12.16
CA LEU A 250 7.23 -15.02 -11.37
C LEU A 250 8.44 -14.07 -11.34
N THR A 251 8.21 -12.84 -11.80
CA THR A 251 9.22 -11.77 -11.81
C THR A 251 8.93 -10.69 -10.77
N PHE A 252 7.66 -10.52 -10.40
CA PHE A 252 7.21 -9.48 -9.49
C PHE A 252 6.33 -10.06 -8.36
N LEU A 253 6.76 -9.89 -7.12
CA LEU A 253 6.03 -10.31 -5.91
C LEU A 253 5.96 -9.19 -4.88
N GLU A 254 4.78 -8.64 -4.68
CA GLU A 254 4.52 -7.61 -3.67
C GLU A 254 3.46 -8.08 -2.66
N LEU A 255 3.89 -8.22 -1.40
CA LEU A 255 3.07 -8.60 -0.25
C LEU A 255 3.16 -7.55 0.88
N ASN A 256 3.76 -6.39 0.61
CA ASN A 256 3.99 -5.33 1.58
C ASN A 256 2.69 -4.72 2.13
N HIS A 257 2.76 -4.09 3.30
CA HIS A 257 1.61 -3.47 3.99
C HIS A 257 0.46 -4.46 4.18
N ASN A 258 0.76 -5.55 4.90
CA ASN A 258 -0.18 -6.56 5.34
C ASN A 258 0.13 -6.93 6.80
N LEU A 259 -0.45 -8.04 7.28
CA LEU A 259 -0.28 -8.56 8.63
C LEU A 259 0.39 -9.95 8.61
N PHE A 260 1.23 -10.25 7.61
CA PHE A 260 1.91 -11.54 7.51
C PHE A 260 2.87 -11.74 8.68
N THR A 261 2.85 -12.95 9.25
CA THR A 261 3.65 -13.37 10.40
C THR A 261 4.54 -14.56 10.05
N GLY A 262 5.40 -14.97 10.99
CA GLY A 262 6.32 -16.08 10.82
C GLY A 262 7.60 -15.68 10.10
N LYS A 263 8.32 -16.67 9.57
CA LYS A 263 9.60 -16.46 8.88
C LYS A 263 9.37 -16.19 7.39
N ILE A 264 10.31 -15.46 6.77
CA ILE A 264 10.42 -15.40 5.31
C ILE A 264 10.72 -16.83 4.82
N PRO A 265 9.91 -17.42 3.92
CA PRO A 265 10.14 -18.79 3.48
C PRO A 265 11.39 -18.96 2.60
N ASP A 266 12.18 -20.01 2.89
CA ASP A 266 13.43 -20.31 2.16
C ASP A 266 13.21 -20.58 0.66
N PHE A 267 12.02 -21.03 0.26
CA PHE A 267 11.68 -21.32 -1.13
C PHE A 267 11.76 -20.07 -2.02
N LEU A 268 11.68 -18.86 -1.46
CA LEU A 268 11.79 -17.62 -2.22
C LEU A 268 13.15 -17.51 -2.93
N GLY A 269 14.21 -18.13 -2.38
CA GLY A 269 15.50 -18.23 -3.06
C GLY A 269 15.50 -19.08 -4.34
N LYS A 270 14.41 -19.79 -4.67
CA LYS A 270 14.28 -20.51 -5.96
C LYS A 270 13.92 -19.59 -7.14
N PHE A 271 13.43 -18.38 -6.87
CA PHE A 271 12.88 -17.47 -7.89
C PHE A 271 13.99 -16.71 -8.63
N LYS A 272 14.72 -17.41 -9.48
CA LYS A 272 15.85 -16.84 -10.25
C LYS A 272 15.42 -15.78 -11.27
N ALA A 273 14.12 -15.72 -11.60
CA ALA A 273 13.53 -14.73 -12.50
C ALA A 273 13.05 -13.46 -11.77
N LEU A 274 13.02 -13.46 -10.43
CA LEU A 274 12.46 -12.36 -9.65
C LEU A 274 13.31 -11.08 -9.79
N ASP A 275 12.67 -10.01 -10.24
CA ASP A 275 13.22 -8.66 -10.32
C ASP A 275 12.82 -7.82 -9.10
N THR A 276 11.62 -8.05 -8.55
CA THR A 276 11.03 -7.23 -7.49
C THR A 276 10.42 -8.11 -6.41
N LEU A 277 10.87 -7.89 -5.18
CA LEU A 277 10.34 -8.52 -3.98
C LEU A 277 10.10 -7.45 -2.91
N SER A 278 8.85 -7.25 -2.54
CA SER A 278 8.48 -6.38 -1.42
C SER A 278 7.69 -7.13 -0.37
N LEU A 279 8.28 -7.27 0.82
CA LEU A 279 7.66 -7.85 2.02
C LEU A 279 7.55 -6.82 3.16
N SER A 280 7.82 -5.55 2.87
CA SER A 280 7.87 -4.47 3.86
C SER A 280 6.56 -4.25 4.59
N HIS A 281 6.59 -3.68 5.79
CA HIS A 281 5.39 -3.40 6.60
C HIS A 281 4.54 -4.65 6.82
N ASN A 282 5.14 -5.63 7.47
CA ASN A 282 4.49 -6.86 7.94
C ASN A 282 4.97 -7.16 9.37
N LYS A 283 4.67 -8.36 9.87
CA LYS A 283 5.12 -8.86 11.17
C LYS A 283 6.05 -10.07 10.99
N LEU A 284 6.83 -10.09 9.91
CA LEU A 284 7.76 -11.17 9.60
C LEU A 284 8.94 -11.13 10.57
N SER A 285 9.46 -12.30 10.93
CA SER A 285 10.45 -12.46 11.99
C SER A 285 11.53 -13.46 11.62
N GLY A 286 12.60 -13.49 12.40
CA GLY A 286 13.76 -14.35 12.16
C GLY A 286 14.65 -13.82 11.04
N THR A 287 15.44 -14.70 10.45
CA THR A 287 16.50 -14.32 9.51
C THR A 287 15.99 -14.26 8.07
N VAL A 288 16.62 -13.40 7.25
CA VAL A 288 16.47 -13.49 5.79
C VAL A 288 17.15 -14.78 5.31
N PRO A 289 16.47 -15.64 4.53
CA PRO A 289 17.02 -16.93 4.11
C PRO A 289 18.35 -16.81 3.37
N LYS A 290 19.32 -17.67 3.72
CA LYS A 290 20.61 -17.75 3.01
C LYS A 290 20.44 -18.07 1.51
N THR A 291 19.32 -18.71 1.14
CA THR A 291 18.97 -19.00 -0.25
C THR A 291 18.74 -17.76 -1.10
N PHE A 292 18.57 -16.57 -0.52
CA PHE A 292 18.46 -15.31 -1.27
C PHE A 292 19.72 -14.98 -2.09
N VAL A 293 20.86 -15.60 -1.78
CA VAL A 293 22.07 -15.54 -2.63
C VAL A 293 21.81 -15.96 -4.09
N ASN A 294 20.76 -16.77 -4.32
CA ASN A 294 20.37 -17.25 -5.64
C ASN A 294 19.47 -16.28 -6.43
N LEU A 295 19.01 -15.18 -5.82
CA LEU A 295 18.19 -14.14 -6.45
C LEU A 295 19.06 -13.21 -7.33
N THR A 296 19.71 -13.77 -8.34
CA THR A 296 20.73 -13.06 -9.13
C THR A 296 20.19 -11.96 -10.05
N LYS A 297 18.87 -11.91 -10.27
CA LYS A 297 18.15 -10.90 -11.07
C LYS A 297 17.40 -9.84 -10.25
N ILE A 298 17.47 -9.89 -8.92
CA ILE A 298 16.71 -8.95 -8.08
C ILE A 298 17.28 -7.53 -8.23
N PHE A 299 16.41 -6.60 -8.61
CA PHE A 299 16.70 -5.17 -8.70
C PHE A 299 16.07 -4.39 -7.53
N ASN A 300 14.90 -4.83 -7.07
CA ASN A 300 14.15 -4.18 -5.99
C ASN A 300 13.92 -5.17 -4.85
N LEU A 301 14.56 -4.93 -3.70
CA LEU A 301 14.40 -5.73 -2.50
C LEU A 301 14.00 -4.86 -1.32
N HIS A 302 12.74 -4.95 -0.91
CA HIS A 302 12.19 -4.19 0.21
C HIS A 302 11.69 -5.12 1.30
N LEU A 303 12.31 -5.02 2.47
CA LEU A 303 12.02 -5.84 3.65
C LEU A 303 11.77 -4.98 4.90
N SER A 304 11.60 -3.66 4.74
CA SER A 304 11.56 -2.71 5.85
C SER A 304 10.34 -2.88 6.74
N HIS A 305 10.41 -2.38 7.98
CA HIS A 305 9.29 -2.45 8.93
C HIS A 305 8.79 -3.89 9.15
N ASN A 306 9.68 -4.74 9.64
CA ASN A 306 9.41 -6.10 10.09
C ASN A 306 10.22 -6.36 11.39
N ASN A 307 10.22 -7.59 11.88
CA ASN A 307 10.98 -8.05 13.04
C ASN A 307 12.16 -8.94 12.63
N LEU A 308 12.79 -8.67 11.48
CA LEU A 308 13.87 -9.49 10.93
C LEU A 308 15.19 -9.26 11.70
N THR A 309 16.00 -10.32 11.81
CA THR A 309 17.25 -10.34 12.58
C THR A 309 18.42 -10.85 11.75
N ASP A 310 19.64 -10.71 12.28
CA ASP A 310 20.86 -11.25 11.71
C ASP A 310 20.93 -12.79 11.73
N PRO A 311 21.76 -13.41 10.86
CA PRO A 311 22.58 -12.77 9.82
C PRO A 311 21.76 -12.42 8.57
N PHE A 312 22.05 -11.26 7.97
CA PHE A 312 21.60 -10.94 6.62
C PHE A 312 22.53 -11.60 5.58
N PRO A 313 22.01 -12.27 4.53
CA PRO A 313 22.84 -12.97 3.56
C PRO A 313 23.63 -12.04 2.64
N GLU A 314 24.82 -12.49 2.23
CA GLU A 314 25.62 -11.80 1.22
C GLU A 314 25.07 -12.13 -0.18
N LEU A 315 24.45 -11.16 -0.84
CA LEU A 315 23.77 -11.39 -2.11
C LEU A 315 24.74 -11.32 -3.30
N LYS A 316 24.49 -12.12 -4.33
CA LYS A 316 25.24 -12.14 -5.60
C LYS A 316 24.41 -11.49 -6.72
N VAL A 317 24.10 -10.20 -6.55
CA VAL A 317 23.30 -9.43 -7.51
C VAL A 317 24.19 -8.76 -8.54
N LYS A 318 23.72 -8.65 -9.79
CA LYS A 318 24.41 -7.89 -10.84
C LYS A 318 24.25 -6.37 -10.68
N GLY A 319 23.23 -5.95 -9.94
CA GLY A 319 22.90 -4.56 -9.62
C GLY A 319 21.65 -4.53 -8.76
N ILE A 320 21.54 -3.58 -7.83
CA ILE A 320 20.36 -3.41 -6.97
C ILE A 320 19.86 -1.97 -7.11
N GLU A 321 18.78 -1.76 -7.84
CA GLU A 321 18.22 -0.42 -8.05
C GLU A 321 17.65 0.15 -6.76
N SER A 322 16.92 -0.66 -5.99
CA SER A 322 16.32 -0.23 -4.73
C SER A 322 16.47 -1.28 -3.64
N LEU A 323 17.07 -0.87 -2.53
CA LEU A 323 17.22 -1.69 -1.33
C LEU A 323 16.64 -0.95 -0.13
N ASP A 324 15.70 -1.58 0.56
CA ASP A 324 15.17 -1.07 1.83
C ASP A 324 15.14 -2.17 2.89
N LEU A 325 16.04 -2.07 3.86
CA LEU A 325 16.14 -2.99 5.01
C LEU A 325 15.71 -2.32 6.32
N SER A 326 15.21 -1.07 6.23
CA SER A 326 15.07 -0.18 7.36
C SER A 326 14.08 -0.70 8.42
N TYR A 327 14.23 -0.26 9.66
CA TYR A 327 13.28 -0.56 10.74
C TYR A 327 13.02 -2.06 10.91
N ASN A 328 14.10 -2.80 11.09
CA ASN A 328 14.14 -4.20 11.50
C ASN A 328 14.98 -4.32 12.78
N ASN A 329 15.20 -5.55 13.24
CA ASN A 329 16.07 -5.86 14.38
C ASN A 329 17.47 -6.30 13.91
N PHE A 330 17.98 -5.71 12.82
CA PHE A 330 19.31 -5.98 12.30
C PHE A 330 20.40 -5.26 13.10
N HIS A 331 21.57 -5.89 13.17
CA HIS A 331 22.82 -5.36 13.71
C HIS A 331 23.92 -5.56 12.67
N LEU A 332 23.77 -4.90 11.52
CA LEU A 332 24.64 -5.11 10.37
C LEU A 332 26.10 -4.73 10.64
N LYS A 333 26.35 -3.86 11.63
CA LYS A 333 27.64 -3.24 11.99
C LYS A 333 28.21 -2.35 10.88
N THR A 334 28.20 -2.78 9.63
CA THR A 334 28.67 -2.05 8.46
C THR A 334 27.68 -2.18 7.32
N ILE A 335 27.70 -1.26 6.36
CA ILE A 335 26.98 -1.44 5.10
C ILE A 335 27.55 -2.69 4.40
N PRO A 336 26.71 -3.65 3.93
CA PRO A 336 27.21 -4.87 3.32
C PRO A 336 28.14 -4.62 2.12
N LYS A 337 29.17 -5.46 1.96
CA LYS A 337 30.18 -5.29 0.89
C LYS A 337 29.54 -5.32 -0.51
N TRP A 338 28.60 -6.24 -0.75
CA TRP A 338 27.90 -6.36 -2.03
C TRP A 338 27.08 -5.12 -2.38
N VAL A 339 26.57 -4.36 -1.39
CA VAL A 339 25.93 -3.05 -1.60
C VAL A 339 26.97 -2.03 -2.04
N THR A 340 28.12 -2.02 -1.39
CA THR A 340 29.24 -1.11 -1.71
C THR A 340 29.79 -1.33 -3.12
N THR A 341 29.78 -2.57 -3.62
CA THR A 341 30.29 -2.91 -4.95
C THR A 341 29.23 -2.87 -6.05
N SER A 342 27.94 -2.67 -5.72
CA SER A 342 26.87 -2.67 -6.72
C SER A 342 27.08 -1.56 -7.75
N PRO A 343 27.00 -1.86 -9.06
CA PRO A 343 27.23 -0.86 -10.11
C PRO A 343 26.09 0.17 -10.24
N ILE A 344 24.91 -0.16 -9.70
CA ILE A 344 23.71 0.66 -9.75
C ILE A 344 23.00 0.58 -8.42
N ILE A 345 22.68 1.73 -7.82
CA ILE A 345 21.80 1.90 -6.65
C ILE A 345 21.13 3.27 -6.77
N TYR A 346 19.82 3.28 -7.02
CA TYR A 346 18.98 4.48 -7.05
C TYR A 346 18.46 4.87 -5.67
N SER A 347 18.02 3.89 -4.89
CA SER A 347 17.48 4.12 -3.55
C SER A 347 18.07 3.13 -2.55
N LEU A 348 18.84 3.65 -1.59
CA LEU A 348 19.38 2.89 -0.47
C LEU A 348 18.77 3.35 0.84
N LYS A 349 18.06 2.46 1.53
CA LYS A 349 17.47 2.74 2.84
C LYS A 349 17.90 1.66 3.83
N LEU A 350 18.71 2.07 4.79
CA LEU A 350 19.27 1.26 5.87
C LEU A 350 19.06 1.93 7.22
N ALA A 351 17.93 2.63 7.39
CA ALA A 351 17.64 3.32 8.64
C ALA A 351 17.36 2.29 9.75
N LYS A 352 17.91 2.50 10.95
CA LYS A 352 17.73 1.58 12.09
C LYS A 352 18.12 0.13 11.75
N CYS A 353 19.33 -0.06 11.22
CA CYS A 353 19.89 -1.37 10.89
C CYS A 353 21.10 -1.75 11.77
N GLY A 354 21.35 -1.01 12.86
CA GLY A 354 22.45 -1.26 13.79
C GLY A 354 23.83 -1.09 13.15
N ILE A 355 23.96 -0.14 12.22
CA ILE A 355 25.23 0.18 11.56
C ILE A 355 26.07 1.05 12.49
N LYS A 356 27.33 0.65 12.69
CA LYS A 356 28.33 1.32 13.53
C LYS A 356 29.66 1.35 12.78
N MET A 357 29.82 2.39 11.95
CA MET A 357 31.02 2.61 11.16
C MET A 357 31.31 4.11 11.01
N LYS A 358 32.49 4.47 10.51
CA LYS A 358 32.75 5.82 10.02
C LYS A 358 32.26 5.91 8.57
N LEU A 359 31.50 6.94 8.26
CA LEU A 359 30.97 7.13 6.92
C LEU A 359 32.09 7.44 5.91
N ASP A 360 33.19 8.06 6.35
CA ASP A 360 34.39 8.31 5.54
C ASP A 360 35.02 7.04 4.98
N ASP A 361 34.86 5.91 5.67
CA ASP A 361 35.41 4.62 5.28
C ASP A 361 34.55 3.94 4.19
N TRP A 362 33.32 4.41 3.97
CA TRP A 362 32.44 3.86 2.95
C TRP A 362 32.75 4.46 1.58
N LYS A 363 33.27 3.61 0.69
CA LYS A 363 33.69 3.98 -0.67
C LYS A 363 32.90 3.15 -1.69
N PRO A 364 31.65 3.52 -2.01
CA PRO A 364 30.88 2.83 -3.04
C PRO A 364 31.58 2.92 -4.40
N SER A 365 31.54 1.83 -5.18
CA SER A 365 32.22 1.70 -6.48
C SER A 365 31.69 2.68 -7.53
N GLN A 366 30.40 2.99 -7.46
CA GLN A 366 29.72 4.00 -8.27
C GLN A 366 28.92 4.92 -7.33
N THR A 367 28.87 6.21 -7.61
CA THR A 367 28.10 7.20 -6.82
C THR A 367 27.10 8.00 -7.66
N HIS A 368 27.17 7.89 -8.99
CA HIS A 368 26.36 8.69 -9.90
C HIS A 368 24.86 8.46 -9.75
N PHE A 369 24.44 7.22 -9.50
CA PHE A 369 23.03 6.83 -9.54
C PHE A 369 22.29 6.95 -8.20
N TYR A 370 22.91 7.41 -7.11
CA TYR A 370 22.21 7.51 -5.82
C TYR A 370 21.27 8.72 -5.78
N ASP A 371 19.99 8.49 -6.05
CA ASP A 371 18.94 9.51 -5.91
C ASP A 371 18.51 9.66 -4.45
N PHE A 372 18.40 8.54 -3.71
CA PHE A 372 17.93 8.54 -2.33
C PHE A 372 18.83 7.69 -1.42
N ILE A 373 19.31 8.28 -0.34
CA ILE A 373 20.07 7.59 0.70
C ILE A 373 19.44 7.91 2.06
N ASP A 374 19.02 6.87 2.78
CA ASP A 374 18.58 6.96 4.18
C ASP A 374 19.42 6.02 5.06
N LEU A 375 20.19 6.63 5.96
CA LEU A 375 21.06 5.98 6.94
C LEU A 375 20.67 6.37 8.37
N SER A 376 19.45 6.88 8.58
CA SER A 376 18.99 7.42 9.86
C SER A 376 18.95 6.37 10.98
N GLU A 377 18.95 6.81 12.24
CA GLU A 377 18.80 5.98 13.44
C GLU A 377 19.82 4.83 13.53
N ASN A 378 21.08 5.11 13.22
CA ASN A 378 22.20 4.18 13.38
C ASN A 378 23.24 4.77 14.35
N GLU A 379 24.42 4.14 14.45
CA GLU A 379 25.57 4.66 15.19
C GLU A 379 26.69 5.13 14.25
N ILE A 380 26.33 5.65 13.07
CA ILE A 380 27.31 6.08 12.06
C ILE A 380 28.00 7.36 12.51
N SER A 381 29.33 7.39 12.41
CA SER A 381 30.18 8.53 12.78
C SER A 381 30.94 9.08 11.58
N GLY A 382 31.75 10.12 11.77
CA GLY A 382 32.55 10.71 10.70
C GLY A 382 31.80 11.75 9.86
N SER A 383 32.22 11.93 8.61
CA SER A 383 31.72 12.95 7.70
C SER A 383 31.05 12.35 6.45
N PRO A 384 29.88 12.86 6.02
CA PRO A 384 29.28 12.50 4.74
C PRO A 384 29.88 13.30 3.56
N ILE A 385 30.72 14.32 3.80
CA ILE A 385 31.15 15.27 2.76
C ILE A 385 31.79 14.55 1.57
N GLY A 386 32.68 13.59 1.81
CA GLY A 386 33.35 12.85 0.74
C GLY A 386 32.39 12.01 -0.13
N LEU A 387 31.32 11.50 0.47
CA LEU A 387 30.26 10.80 -0.27
C LEU A 387 29.41 11.79 -1.06
N LEU A 388 28.83 12.79 -0.38
CA LEU A 388 27.85 13.71 -0.95
C LEU A 388 28.44 14.61 -2.04
N ASN A 389 29.73 14.94 -1.95
CA ASN A 389 30.40 15.71 -3.00
C ASN A 389 30.57 14.94 -4.31
N ARG A 390 30.47 13.60 -4.30
CA ARG A 390 30.61 12.72 -5.47
C ARG A 390 29.26 12.24 -6.04
N THR A 391 28.17 12.44 -5.32
CA THR A 391 26.81 12.03 -5.74
C THR A 391 26.09 13.19 -6.42
N GLU A 392 26.26 13.35 -7.74
CA GLU A 392 25.78 14.52 -8.48
C GLU A 392 24.25 14.58 -8.69
N LEU A 393 23.59 13.42 -8.74
CA LEU A 393 22.14 13.30 -8.98
C LEU A 393 21.32 13.14 -7.69
N LEU A 394 21.95 13.28 -6.52
CA LEU A 394 21.31 13.05 -5.24
C LEU A 394 20.08 13.96 -5.05
N VAL A 395 18.94 13.33 -4.76
CA VAL A 395 17.64 13.99 -4.54
C VAL A 395 17.33 14.07 -3.04
N GLY A 396 17.66 13.04 -2.26
CA GLY A 396 17.39 12.99 -0.83
C GLY A 396 18.47 12.31 -0.01
N PHE A 397 18.88 12.96 1.09
CA PHE A 397 19.78 12.41 2.08
C PHE A 397 19.19 12.52 3.49
N TRP A 398 19.00 11.37 4.15
CA TRP A 398 18.56 11.28 5.53
C TRP A 398 19.62 10.55 6.35
N ALA A 399 20.11 11.19 7.41
CA ALA A 399 21.05 10.59 8.35
C ALA A 399 20.77 11.05 9.79
N SER A 400 19.49 11.28 10.10
CA SER A 400 19.07 11.73 11.43
C SER A 400 19.46 10.73 12.52
N GLY A 401 19.75 11.18 13.74
CA GLY A 401 19.93 10.28 14.89
C GLY A 401 21.17 9.39 14.79
N ASN A 402 22.29 9.96 14.35
CA ASN A 402 23.59 9.30 14.22
C ASN A 402 24.64 10.04 15.08
N LYS A 403 25.93 9.70 14.88
CA LYS A 403 27.09 10.33 15.53
C LYS A 403 27.95 11.11 14.53
N LEU A 404 27.35 11.62 13.45
CA LEU A 404 28.07 12.36 12.42
C LEU A 404 28.64 13.66 13.00
N LYS A 405 29.91 13.94 12.71
CA LYS A 405 30.63 15.14 13.21
C LYS A 405 31.45 15.75 12.08
N PHE A 406 30.99 16.88 11.57
CA PHE A 406 31.65 17.60 10.48
C PHE A 406 31.20 19.07 10.44
N ASP A 407 31.97 19.88 9.74
CA ASP A 407 31.68 21.28 9.48
C ASP A 407 30.68 21.40 8.32
N LEU A 408 29.46 21.85 8.62
CA LEU A 408 28.38 21.96 7.64
C LEU A 408 28.69 22.98 6.53
N GLU A 409 29.51 23.99 6.81
CA GLU A 409 29.87 25.02 5.82
C GLU A 409 30.62 24.42 4.62
N LYS A 410 31.28 23.28 4.82
CA LYS A 410 32.03 22.54 3.78
C LYS A 410 31.16 21.61 2.93
N LEU A 411 29.89 21.44 3.26
CA LEU A 411 29.00 20.55 2.52
C LEU A 411 28.54 21.21 1.21
N LYS A 412 28.87 20.58 0.07
CA LYS A 412 28.34 20.99 -1.23
C LYS A 412 26.89 20.54 -1.38
N ILE A 413 25.99 21.49 -1.62
CA ILE A 413 24.59 21.20 -1.92
C ILE A 413 24.43 21.15 -3.44
N VAL A 414 24.17 19.96 -3.98
CA VAL A 414 23.88 19.77 -5.41
C VAL A 414 22.49 20.29 -5.77
N LYS A 415 22.29 20.76 -7.00
CA LYS A 415 21.03 21.39 -7.44
C LYS A 415 19.83 20.45 -7.39
N THR A 416 20.06 19.15 -7.53
CA THR A 416 19.04 18.10 -7.50
C THR A 416 18.53 17.82 -6.08
N LEU A 417 19.27 18.24 -5.04
CA LEU A 417 18.95 17.89 -3.65
C LEU A 417 17.68 18.62 -3.18
N LYS A 418 16.62 17.85 -2.96
CA LYS A 418 15.32 18.33 -2.48
C LYS A 418 15.10 18.05 -1.00
N TYR A 419 15.71 17.01 -0.44
CA TYR A 419 15.50 16.57 0.93
C TYR A 419 16.83 16.39 1.66
N LEU A 420 17.00 17.08 2.79
CA LEU A 420 18.17 16.93 3.64
C LEU A 420 17.77 16.87 5.12
N ASP A 421 18.00 15.73 5.77
CA ASP A 421 17.84 15.58 7.21
C ASP A 421 19.15 15.12 7.85
N LEU A 422 19.75 16.03 8.63
CA LEU A 422 20.96 15.79 9.43
C LEU A 422 20.68 15.98 10.92
N SER A 423 19.42 15.97 11.33
CA SER A 423 19.04 16.27 12.71
C SER A 423 19.60 15.25 13.72
N LYS A 424 19.74 15.64 14.98
CA LYS A 424 20.20 14.76 16.07
C LYS A 424 21.57 14.12 15.76
N ASN A 425 22.56 14.96 15.49
CA ASN A 425 23.94 14.57 15.21
C ASN A 425 24.90 15.53 15.97
N LEU A 426 26.20 15.46 15.66
CA LEU A 426 27.24 16.34 16.19
C LEU A 426 27.76 17.33 15.12
N VAL A 427 26.91 17.71 14.16
CA VAL A 427 27.28 18.62 13.06
C VAL A 427 27.53 20.02 13.63
N PHE A 428 28.59 20.70 13.17
CA PHE A 428 28.98 22.03 13.65
C PHE A 428 29.25 23.00 12.49
N GLY A 429 29.57 24.25 12.81
CA GLY A 429 29.87 25.28 11.82
C GLY A 429 28.64 26.06 11.36
N LYS A 430 28.81 26.86 10.30
CA LYS A 430 27.76 27.72 9.76
C LYS A 430 26.86 26.96 8.79
N VAL A 431 25.62 27.41 8.68
CA VAL A 431 24.67 26.89 7.69
C VAL A 431 24.95 27.57 6.33
N PRO A 432 25.39 26.85 5.29
CA PRO A 432 25.77 27.46 4.02
C PRO A 432 24.54 27.98 3.26
N LYS A 433 24.68 29.12 2.57
CA LYS A 433 23.58 29.74 1.79
C LYS A 433 22.97 28.78 0.75
N ALA A 434 23.74 27.83 0.24
CA ALA A 434 23.29 26.86 -0.75
C ALA A 434 22.09 26.00 -0.29
N VAL A 435 21.85 25.85 1.03
CA VAL A 435 20.69 25.09 1.55
C VAL A 435 19.33 25.75 1.27
N THR A 436 19.29 27.03 0.84
CA THR A 436 18.01 27.73 0.56
C THR A 436 17.25 27.15 -0.62
N GLY A 437 17.92 26.38 -1.50
CA GLY A 437 17.30 25.67 -2.63
C GLY A 437 16.68 24.33 -2.26
N VAL A 438 16.95 23.80 -1.06
CA VAL A 438 16.45 22.50 -0.62
C VAL A 438 14.96 22.60 -0.29
N GLY A 439 14.14 21.66 -0.77
CA GLY A 439 12.68 21.67 -0.56
C GLY A 439 12.25 21.33 0.87
N LYS A 440 12.95 20.42 1.55
CA LYS A 440 12.78 20.13 2.99
C LYS A 440 14.14 19.99 3.66
N LEU A 441 14.36 20.77 4.71
CA LEU A 441 15.61 20.80 5.47
C LEU A 441 15.34 20.60 6.96
N ASN A 442 16.05 19.65 7.59
CA ASN A 442 16.03 19.46 9.03
C ASN A 442 17.46 19.33 9.58
N LEU A 443 17.89 20.35 10.33
CA LEU A 443 19.21 20.43 10.95
C LEU A 443 19.12 20.50 12.48
N SER A 444 17.94 20.27 13.06
CA SER A 444 17.69 20.43 14.50
C SER A 444 18.58 19.51 15.34
N HIS A 445 18.86 19.90 16.59
CA HIS A 445 19.67 19.11 17.53
C HIS A 445 21.09 18.82 17.00
N ASN A 446 21.83 19.89 16.72
CA ASN A 446 23.24 19.90 16.30
C ASN A 446 23.97 21.08 16.97
N HIS A 447 25.26 21.27 16.70
CA HIS A 447 26.12 22.33 17.24
C HIS A 447 26.40 23.45 16.22
N LEU A 448 25.36 23.91 15.53
CA LEU A 448 25.47 24.93 14.47
C LEU A 448 25.58 26.34 15.06
N CYS A 449 26.27 27.23 14.35
CA CYS A 449 26.45 28.63 14.74
C CYS A 449 26.19 29.61 13.59
N GLY A 450 26.07 30.89 13.91
CA GLY A 450 25.82 31.95 12.92
C GLY A 450 24.35 32.10 12.54
N ALA A 451 24.09 33.01 11.59
CA ALA A 451 22.75 33.27 11.09
C ALA A 451 22.27 32.15 10.17
N ILE A 452 21.00 31.75 10.29
CA ILE A 452 20.35 30.85 9.33
C ILE A 452 20.07 31.66 8.06
N PRO A 453 20.49 31.21 6.87
CA PRO A 453 20.19 31.89 5.62
C PRO A 453 18.67 32.11 5.44
N ALA A 454 18.30 33.30 4.99
CA ALA A 454 16.91 33.62 4.66
C ALA A 454 16.37 32.60 3.65
N ASN A 455 15.25 31.97 3.98
CA ASN A 455 14.70 30.85 3.23
C ASN A 455 13.17 30.99 3.10
N LYS A 456 12.58 30.17 2.23
CA LYS A 456 11.13 30.12 1.99
C LYS A 456 10.44 29.09 2.89
N PHE A 457 11.12 28.52 3.90
CA PHE A 457 10.49 27.53 4.76
C PHE A 457 9.43 28.21 5.63
N PRO A 458 8.23 27.62 5.77
CA PRO A 458 7.25 28.13 6.72
C PRO A 458 7.87 28.08 8.12
N ALA A 459 7.84 29.19 8.85
CA ALA A 459 8.30 29.24 10.22
C ALA A 459 7.46 28.25 11.05
N ARG A 460 8.04 27.14 11.50
CA ARG A 460 7.40 26.33 12.55
C ARG A 460 7.52 27.13 13.86
N PRO A 461 6.43 27.33 14.61
CA PRO A 461 6.52 28.00 15.90
C PRO A 461 7.50 27.24 16.80
N LYS A 462 8.35 27.98 17.51
CA LYS A 462 9.25 27.45 18.52
C LYS A 462 8.42 26.59 19.49
N PHE A 463 8.74 25.31 19.61
CA PHE A 463 8.28 24.52 20.76
C PHE A 463 8.89 25.16 22.00
N VAL A 464 8.08 25.94 22.72
CA VAL A 464 8.34 26.20 24.14
C VAL A 464 8.18 24.85 24.83
N SER A 465 9.26 24.39 25.44
CA SER A 465 9.23 23.26 26.38
C SER A 465 8.27 23.59 27.52
N LEU A 466 6.99 23.27 27.35
CA LEU A 466 6.03 23.17 28.43
C LEU A 466 6.07 21.72 28.92
N HIS A 467 6.42 21.56 30.19
CA HIS A 467 6.45 20.28 30.91
C HIS A 467 5.14 19.50 30.77
N PHE A 468 5.07 18.59 29.79
CA PHE A 468 3.99 17.60 29.67
C PHE A 468 4.15 16.38 30.59
N SER A 469 5.24 16.32 31.37
CA SER A 469 5.58 15.17 32.23
C SER A 469 4.60 14.96 33.39
N ALA A 470 4.11 16.03 34.04
CA ALA A 470 3.31 15.89 35.26
C ALA A 470 1.85 15.51 34.98
N ALA A 471 1.22 16.12 33.96
CA ALA A 471 -0.17 15.84 33.61
C ALA A 471 -0.35 14.43 33.02
N PHE A 472 0.61 13.97 32.23
CA PHE A 472 0.59 12.61 31.68
C PHE A 472 0.84 11.54 32.75
N ALA A 473 1.75 11.80 33.70
CA ALA A 473 1.95 10.92 34.85
C ALA A 473 0.72 10.85 35.77
N LEU A 474 0.04 11.97 35.99
CA LEU A 474 -1.19 12.03 36.77
C LEU A 474 -2.34 11.27 36.08
N ALA A 475 -2.45 11.38 34.76
CA ALA A 475 -3.43 10.63 33.98
C ALA A 475 -3.17 9.12 34.01
N LEU A 476 -1.92 8.69 33.92
CA LEU A 476 -1.56 7.27 34.03
C LEU A 476 -1.85 6.71 35.44
N ALA A 477 -1.57 7.50 36.48
CA ALA A 477 -1.84 7.12 37.86
C ALA A 477 -3.35 6.98 38.14
N LEU A 478 -4.18 7.87 37.58
CA LEU A 478 -5.64 7.79 37.68
C LEU A 478 -6.21 6.58 36.95
N VAL A 479 -5.68 6.23 35.77
CA VAL A 479 -6.10 5.03 35.02
C VAL A 479 -5.72 3.75 35.77
N ALA A 480 -4.53 3.70 36.38
CA ALA A 480 -4.10 2.57 37.20
C ALA A 480 -4.97 2.40 38.45
N ALA A 481 -5.31 3.49 39.13
CA ALA A 481 -6.19 3.48 40.30
C ALA A 481 -7.62 3.01 39.96
N PHE A 482 -8.17 3.47 38.84
CA PHE A 482 -9.50 3.03 38.37
C PHE A 482 -9.53 1.56 37.97
N SER A 483 -8.45 1.07 37.34
CA SER A 483 -8.32 -0.34 36.95
C SER A 483 -8.24 -1.26 38.17
N ALA A 484 -7.52 -0.84 39.22
CA ALA A 484 -7.43 -1.56 40.49
C ALA A 484 -8.78 -1.58 41.24
N ALA A 485 -9.52 -0.47 41.25
CA ALA A 485 -10.85 -0.40 41.86
C ALA A 485 -11.87 -1.29 41.13
N PHE A 486 -11.83 -1.32 39.80
CA PHE A 486 -12.70 -2.17 38.98
C PHE A 486 -12.40 -3.67 39.17
N ALA A 487 -11.12 -4.05 39.21
CA ALA A 487 -10.71 -5.43 39.49
C ALA A 487 -11.12 -5.89 40.91
N SER A 488 -11.05 -4.99 41.90
CA SER A 488 -11.49 -5.27 43.27
C SER A 488 -13.01 -5.47 43.36
N SER A 489 -13.79 -4.69 42.60
CA SER A 489 -15.25 -4.83 42.53
C SER A 489 -15.67 -6.15 41.87
N MET A 490 -14.99 -6.55 40.78
CA MET A 490 -15.26 -7.83 40.09
C MET A 490 -14.84 -9.04 40.94
N ALA A 491 -13.75 -8.92 41.70
CA ALA A 491 -13.32 -9.96 42.63
C ALA A 491 -14.29 -10.13 43.81
N PHE A 492 -14.89 -9.03 44.28
CA PHE A 492 -15.92 -9.07 45.34
C PHE A 492 -17.22 -9.73 44.86
N GLU A 493 -17.71 -9.41 43.66
CA GLU A 493 -18.86 -10.09 43.04
C GLU A 493 -18.61 -11.58 42.80
N ALA A 494 -17.41 -11.95 42.34
CA ALA A 494 -17.03 -13.34 42.12
C ALA A 494 -16.91 -14.15 43.42
N ALA A 495 -16.44 -13.53 44.51
CA ALA A 495 -16.35 -14.18 45.82
C ALA A 495 -17.73 -14.41 46.47
N THR A 496 -18.70 -13.52 46.23
CA THR A 496 -20.08 -13.71 46.71
C THR A 496 -20.86 -14.80 45.96
N ALA A 497 -20.38 -15.25 44.79
CA ALA A 497 -21.06 -16.21 43.93
C ALA A 497 -20.61 -17.68 44.09
N ALA A 498 -19.53 -17.99 44.83
CA ALA A 498 -18.94 -19.32 44.83
C ALA A 498 -18.51 -19.83 46.22
N ASN A 499 -19.28 -20.77 46.78
CA ASN A 499 -18.84 -21.62 47.89
C ASN A 499 -18.09 -22.85 47.35
N SER A 500 -16.75 -22.80 47.26
CA SER A 500 -15.84 -23.97 47.37
C SER A 500 -14.37 -23.61 47.04
N ALA A 501 -13.45 -24.53 47.36
CA ALA A 501 -11.99 -24.41 47.36
C ALA A 501 -11.29 -24.15 46.00
N SER A 502 -12.01 -23.76 44.95
CA SER A 502 -11.45 -23.37 43.65
C SER A 502 -11.00 -21.90 43.59
N SER A 503 -11.28 -21.10 44.63
CA SER A 503 -11.05 -19.65 44.65
C SER A 503 -9.57 -19.23 44.77
N LEU A 504 -8.74 -20.00 45.48
CA LEU A 504 -7.32 -19.69 45.67
C LEU A 504 -6.50 -19.88 44.38
N ALA A 505 -6.86 -20.85 43.53
CA ALA A 505 -6.19 -21.09 42.26
C ALA A 505 -6.51 -20.01 41.22
N PHE A 506 -7.74 -19.46 41.24
CA PHE A 506 -8.14 -18.42 40.30
C PHE A 506 -7.57 -17.04 40.66
N ALA A 507 -7.51 -16.70 41.96
CA ALA A 507 -6.87 -15.48 42.42
C ALA A 507 -5.35 -15.47 42.13
N ALA A 508 -4.68 -16.61 42.26
CA ALA A 508 -3.26 -16.76 41.90
C ALA A 508 -3.02 -16.63 40.38
N ALA A 509 -3.92 -17.15 39.55
CA ALA A 509 -3.84 -17.03 38.09
C ALA A 509 -4.08 -15.60 37.59
N LEU A 510 -4.97 -14.84 38.25
CA LEU A 510 -5.25 -13.45 37.91
C LEU A 510 -4.10 -12.50 38.32
N ALA A 511 -3.44 -12.78 39.45
CA ALA A 511 -2.23 -12.06 39.87
C ALA A 511 -1.04 -12.34 38.95
N ALA A 512 -0.94 -13.54 38.36
CA ALA A 512 0.10 -13.88 37.39
C ALA A 512 -0.14 -13.30 35.98
N ALA A 513 -1.38 -12.95 35.63
CA ALA A 513 -1.73 -12.34 34.34
C ALA A 513 -1.51 -10.82 34.31
N LEU A 514 -1.29 -10.20 35.47
CA LEU A 514 -1.07 -8.76 35.65
C LEU A 514 0.34 -8.57 36.24
N ASP A 515 1.36 -8.46 35.40
CA ASP A 515 2.78 -8.28 35.78
C ASP A 515 2.97 -7.12 36.78
N PHE A 516 3.05 -7.43 38.08
CA PHE A 516 3.40 -6.50 39.16
C PHE A 516 4.84 -6.74 39.64
N PRO A 517 5.59 -5.71 40.09
CA PRO A 517 6.98 -5.86 40.48
C PRO A 517 7.14 -6.69 41.78
N LEU A 518 8.24 -7.46 41.82
CA LEU A 518 8.65 -8.53 42.76
C LEU A 518 8.61 -8.25 44.28
N ALA A 519 8.11 -7.12 44.78
CA ALA A 519 8.07 -6.81 46.21
C ALA A 519 6.86 -7.42 46.95
N PHE A 520 5.81 -7.87 46.25
CA PHE A 520 4.58 -8.36 46.90
C PHE A 520 4.53 -9.88 47.11
N SER A 521 5.40 -10.64 46.42
CA SER A 521 5.44 -12.11 46.53
C SER A 521 5.94 -12.61 47.91
N ALA A 522 6.64 -11.78 48.67
CA ALA A 522 7.21 -12.15 49.97
C ALA A 522 6.19 -12.10 51.14
N ALA A 523 5.06 -11.39 50.97
CA ALA A 523 4.05 -11.29 52.04
C ALA A 523 3.10 -12.50 52.07
N ILE A 524 2.89 -13.17 50.92
CA ILE A 524 1.96 -14.31 50.80
C ILE A 524 2.59 -15.60 51.32
N THR A 525 3.92 -15.72 51.31
CA THR A 525 4.65 -16.87 51.87
C THR A 525 4.70 -16.87 53.40
N ALA A 526 4.37 -15.75 54.06
CA ALA A 526 4.36 -15.63 55.52
C ALA A 526 3.03 -16.02 56.18
N ALA A 527 1.94 -16.19 55.41
CA ALA A 527 0.62 -16.51 55.93
C ALA A 527 0.26 -18.01 55.91
N SER A 528 1.14 -18.89 55.41
CA SER A 528 0.92 -20.34 55.34
C SER A 528 1.42 -21.11 56.57
N ALA A 529 1.91 -20.41 57.60
CA ALA A 529 2.49 -21.01 58.79
C ALA A 529 1.66 -20.78 60.08
N SER A 530 0.33 -20.87 60.01
CA SER A 530 -0.49 -21.03 61.23
C SER A 530 -1.94 -21.35 60.89
N SER A 531 -2.33 -22.63 60.88
CA SER A 531 -3.59 -23.12 61.48
C SER A 531 -3.86 -24.58 61.09
N PHE A 532 -3.56 -25.50 61.99
CA PHE A 532 -4.21 -26.81 62.09
C PHE A 532 -4.84 -26.88 63.49
N ALA A 533 -6.17 -26.79 63.58
CA ALA A 533 -6.98 -27.37 64.65
C ALA A 533 -8.49 -27.26 64.31
N PHE A 534 -9.15 -28.42 64.32
CA PHE A 534 -10.59 -28.75 64.35
C PHE A 534 -11.43 -27.88 65.33
N SER A 535 -12.77 -27.73 65.35
CA SER A 535 -13.94 -28.42 64.73
C SER A 535 -15.26 -27.64 64.99
N ALA A 536 -16.28 -27.89 64.14
CA ALA A 536 -17.73 -28.06 64.37
C ALA A 536 -18.63 -27.04 65.13
N ALA A 537 -19.77 -26.75 64.49
CA ALA A 537 -21.10 -26.34 65.00
C ALA A 537 -21.39 -24.86 65.36
N SER A 538 -22.15 -24.15 64.51
CA SER A 538 -23.56 -23.79 64.75
C SER A 538 -24.03 -22.64 63.84
N SER A 539 -25.23 -22.82 63.29
CA SER A 539 -26.02 -21.85 62.56
C SER A 539 -26.70 -20.88 63.54
N ALA A 540 -26.50 -19.55 63.39
CA ALA A 540 -27.48 -18.50 63.72
C ALA A 540 -26.81 -17.10 63.63
N ALA A 541 -26.57 -16.61 62.41
CA ALA A 541 -26.25 -15.18 62.21
C ALA A 541 -26.55 -14.65 60.79
N ILE A 542 -27.08 -15.49 59.89
CA ILE A 542 -27.30 -15.14 58.47
C ILE A 542 -28.70 -14.51 58.24
N ALA A 543 -29.50 -14.28 59.29
CA ALA A 543 -30.88 -13.81 59.16
C ALA A 543 -31.11 -12.31 59.42
N SER A 544 -30.07 -11.46 59.53
CA SER A 544 -30.29 -10.04 59.89
C SER A 544 -29.58 -9.00 59.03
N PHE A 545 -29.15 -9.33 57.81
CA PHE A 545 -28.58 -8.30 56.92
C PHE A 545 -29.05 -8.36 55.46
N MET A 546 -30.29 -8.85 55.27
CA MET A 546 -31.06 -8.67 54.02
C MET A 546 -32.22 -7.71 54.29
N ALA A 547 -31.91 -6.41 54.35
CA ALA A 547 -32.85 -5.32 54.07
C ALA A 547 -32.13 -3.97 54.19
N PHE A 548 -31.53 -3.47 53.09
CA PHE A 548 -31.64 -2.06 52.71
C PHE A 548 -31.11 -1.83 51.27
N THR A 549 -32.09 -1.63 50.38
CA THR A 549 -32.06 -0.76 49.18
C THR A 549 -31.07 -1.04 48.05
N THR A 550 -31.61 -1.68 47.01
CA THR A 550 -31.36 -1.39 45.60
C THR A 550 -31.57 0.11 45.31
N SER A 551 -30.63 0.79 44.66
CA SER A 551 -30.87 2.11 44.05
C SER A 551 -30.20 2.24 42.69
N SER A 552 -31.06 2.30 41.67
CA SER A 552 -30.80 2.58 40.26
C SER A 552 -30.21 3.98 40.00
N ALA A 553 -30.06 4.82 41.04
CA ALA A 553 -29.47 6.15 40.93
C ALA A 553 -27.95 6.12 40.66
N LEU A 554 -27.22 5.14 41.22
CA LEU A 554 -25.77 5.06 41.08
C LEU A 554 -25.34 4.69 39.65
N LEU A 555 -26.08 3.78 39.00
CA LEU A 555 -25.84 3.35 37.62
C LEU A 555 -26.12 4.46 36.61
N ALA A 556 -27.14 5.30 36.84
CA ALA A 556 -27.44 6.44 36.00
C ALA A 556 -26.36 7.54 36.08
N SER A 557 -25.85 7.83 37.29
CA SER A 557 -24.70 8.73 37.47
C SER A 557 -23.40 8.19 36.87
N PHE A 558 -23.21 6.87 36.87
CA PHE A 558 -22.04 6.22 36.28
C PHE A 558 -22.06 6.29 34.74
N SER A 559 -23.22 6.12 34.12
CA SER A 559 -23.40 6.25 32.66
C SER A 559 -23.17 7.69 32.17
N ALA A 560 -23.66 8.68 32.90
CA ALA A 560 -23.49 10.10 32.55
C ALA A 560 -22.01 10.56 32.70
N ALA A 561 -21.30 10.07 33.71
CA ALA A 561 -19.88 10.34 33.91
C ALA A 561 -19.01 9.70 32.81
N LEU A 562 -19.34 8.48 32.40
CA LEU A 562 -18.63 7.76 31.33
C LEU A 562 -18.85 8.44 29.96
N ALA A 563 -20.07 8.89 29.67
CA ALA A 563 -20.37 9.62 28.44
C ALA A 563 -19.63 10.98 28.37
N SER A 564 -19.52 11.68 29.50
CA SER A 564 -18.78 12.95 29.61
C SER A 564 -17.27 12.74 29.45
N PHE A 565 -16.74 11.63 29.96
CA PHE A 565 -15.33 11.27 29.81
C PHE A 565 -14.98 10.88 28.36
N PHE A 566 -15.84 10.12 27.67
CA PHE A 566 -15.65 9.81 26.25
C PHE A 566 -15.75 11.05 25.36
N ALA A 567 -16.64 12.00 25.68
CA ALA A 567 -16.73 13.29 24.99
C ALA A 567 -15.47 14.15 25.18
N PHE A 568 -14.90 14.16 26.40
CA PHE A 568 -13.66 14.88 26.69
C PHE A 568 -12.43 14.22 26.02
N ALA A 569 -12.36 12.89 26.02
CA ALA A 569 -11.30 12.14 25.35
C ALA A 569 -11.34 12.29 23.83
N THR A 570 -12.53 12.30 23.22
CA THR A 570 -12.69 12.55 21.78
C THR A 570 -12.41 14.01 21.41
N ALA A 571 -12.78 14.99 22.25
CA ALA A 571 -12.40 16.38 22.07
C ALA A 571 -10.88 16.58 22.17
N ALA A 572 -10.21 15.92 23.13
CA ALA A 572 -8.75 15.97 23.27
C ALA A 572 -8.02 15.27 22.10
N PHE A 573 -8.58 14.19 21.55
CA PHE A 573 -8.05 13.52 20.35
C PHE A 573 -8.30 14.32 19.06
N ALA A 574 -9.42 15.02 18.97
CA ALA A 574 -9.70 15.95 17.86
C ALA A 574 -8.78 17.18 17.91
N PHE A 575 -8.46 17.68 19.11
CA PHE A 575 -7.53 18.80 19.31
C PHE A 575 -6.07 18.42 19.00
N SER A 576 -5.66 17.17 19.28
CA SER A 576 -4.32 16.67 18.91
C SER A 576 -4.20 16.35 17.42
N SER A 577 -5.29 15.97 16.76
CA SER A 577 -5.35 15.70 15.32
C SER A 577 -5.34 16.98 14.46
N PHE A 578 -5.70 18.13 15.03
CA PHE A 578 -5.68 19.43 14.34
C PHE A 578 -4.28 20.08 14.29
N PHE A 579 -3.30 19.56 15.03
CA PHE A 579 -1.92 20.08 15.09
C PHE A 579 -0.87 19.15 14.45
N LEU A 580 -1.32 18.12 13.73
CA LEU A 580 -0.48 17.21 12.94
C LEU A 580 -0.97 17.17 11.48
N PHE A 581 -0.88 18.32 10.81
CA PHE A 581 -0.76 18.43 9.34
C PHE A 581 0.27 19.50 8.99
#